data_AF-A0A165WNW1-F1
#
_entry.id   AF-A0A165WNW1-F1
#
_cell.length_a   1.000
_cell.length_b   1.000
_cell.length_c   1.000
_cell.angle_alpha   90.00
_cell.angle_beta   90.00
_cell.angle_gamma   90.00
#
_symmetry.space_group_name_H-M   'P 1'
#
loop_
_entity.id
_entity.type
_entity.pdbx_description
1 polymer ?
#
loop_
_entity_poly.entity_id
_entity_poly.type
_entity_poly.pdbx_seq_one_letter_code
_entity_poly.pdbx_strand_id
1 'polypeptide(L)'
;MDPLLRWQDPAGQRTIDCIIKKRVPQWNTGLRDWQLPLVAKILDGEDVLCCTATGDGKSALFAAPIIVLREMSKNAHEYENLPCRVLPVGLVVTPTKGLSANIVKELAGLGVSALAYCKETVTEARKAGRKLAHEIKECKTWSVVCIDPEHLKDPDWREITDYPVFRSNIIYGCVDEAHLIKEWGRTFRFSFRLIGAFFRGRLAGIVWWWSVCTHVDPE
;
A
#
# COMPACT_ATOMS: atom_id res chain seq x y z
N MET A 1 17.24 -26.09 -8.14
CA MET A 1 16.78 -24.70 -8.39
C MET A 1 17.45 -23.86 -7.34
N ASP A 2 18.24 -22.87 -7.74
CA ASP A 2 18.80 -21.92 -6.78
C ASP A 2 17.66 -21.22 -6.03
N PRO A 3 17.83 -20.96 -4.72
CA PRO A 3 16.81 -20.29 -3.94
C PRO A 3 16.53 -18.91 -4.53
N LEU A 4 15.24 -18.57 -4.58
CA LEU A 4 14.81 -17.25 -5.06
C LEU A 4 15.38 -16.17 -4.13
N LEU A 5 15.98 -15.12 -4.70
CA LEU A 5 16.57 -14.03 -3.93
C LEU A 5 15.49 -13.30 -3.12
N ARG A 6 15.88 -12.72 -1.99
CA ARG A 6 15.01 -11.87 -1.18
C ARG A 6 15.30 -10.40 -1.42
N TRP A 7 14.28 -9.57 -1.24
CA TRP A 7 14.41 -8.12 -1.32
C TRP A 7 15.30 -7.55 -0.22
N GLN A 8 15.36 -8.22 0.93
CA GLN A 8 16.27 -7.87 2.02
C GLN A 8 17.73 -8.23 1.78
N ASP A 9 18.05 -9.09 0.80
CA ASP A 9 19.44 -9.41 0.46
C ASP A 9 20.15 -8.19 -0.14
N PRO A 10 21.50 -8.10 -0.08
CA PRO A 10 22.23 -6.97 -0.66
C PRO A 10 21.92 -6.72 -2.15
N ALA A 11 21.65 -7.79 -2.91
CA ALA A 11 21.19 -7.74 -4.29
C ALA A 11 19.80 -7.06 -4.45
N GLY A 12 18.84 -7.49 -3.63
CA GLY A 12 17.49 -6.91 -3.59
C GLY A 12 17.52 -5.43 -3.23
N GLN A 13 18.27 -5.05 -2.20
CA GLN A 13 18.40 -3.66 -1.78
C GLN A 13 19.06 -2.76 -2.84
N ARG A 14 20.12 -3.25 -3.52
CA ARG A 14 20.72 -2.54 -4.66
C ARG A 14 19.73 -2.37 -5.81
N THR A 15 18.92 -3.39 -6.08
CA THR A 15 17.88 -3.34 -7.13
C THR A 15 16.82 -2.29 -6.80
N ILE A 16 16.35 -2.25 -5.54
CA ILE A 16 15.41 -1.20 -5.07
C ILE A 16 16.02 0.18 -5.30
N ASP A 17 17.23 0.41 -4.81
CA ASP A 17 17.89 1.72 -4.89
C ASP A 17 18.13 2.17 -6.34
N CYS A 18 18.58 1.26 -7.20
CA CYS A 18 18.77 1.53 -8.63
C CYS A 18 17.46 1.94 -9.31
N ILE A 19 16.39 1.18 -9.09
CA ILE A 19 15.07 1.48 -9.68
C ILE A 19 14.54 2.81 -9.16
N ILE A 20 14.64 3.06 -7.85
CA ILE A 20 14.14 4.30 -7.26
C ILE A 20 14.85 5.52 -7.85
N LYS A 21 16.19 5.51 -7.91
CA LYS A 21 16.98 6.58 -8.51
C LYS A 21 16.64 6.79 -9.99
N LYS A 22 16.38 5.71 -10.73
CA LYS A 22 15.98 5.73 -12.15
C LYS A 22 14.57 6.32 -12.35
N ARG A 23 13.62 5.97 -11.49
CA ARG A 23 12.18 6.20 -11.71
C ARG A 23 11.61 7.40 -10.96
N VAL A 24 12.29 7.89 -9.94
CA VAL A 24 11.84 8.99 -9.09
C VAL A 24 12.90 10.09 -9.07
N PRO A 25 12.83 11.08 -9.99
CA PRO A 25 13.86 12.12 -10.12
C PRO A 25 14.11 12.91 -8.84
N GLN A 26 13.07 13.12 -8.00
CA GLN A 26 13.23 13.79 -6.72
C GLN A 26 13.96 12.96 -5.65
N TRP A 27 14.19 11.66 -5.87
CA TRP A 27 14.93 10.75 -5.00
C TRP A 27 16.22 10.27 -5.68
N ASN A 28 16.98 11.22 -6.24
CA ASN A 28 18.22 10.94 -6.97
C ASN A 28 19.35 10.31 -6.11
N THR A 29 19.32 10.53 -4.80
CA THR A 29 20.20 9.86 -3.83
C THR A 29 19.64 8.54 -3.32
N GLY A 30 18.43 8.16 -3.73
CA GLY A 30 17.74 6.95 -3.29
C GLY A 30 16.75 7.21 -2.15
N LEU A 31 16.32 6.12 -1.52
CA LEU A 31 15.52 6.16 -0.30
C LEU A 31 16.39 6.60 0.89
N ARG A 32 15.76 7.14 1.94
CA ARG A 32 16.45 7.39 3.22
C ARG A 32 16.90 6.05 3.84
N ASP A 33 17.97 6.09 4.64
CA ASP A 33 18.56 4.88 5.26
C ASP A 33 17.55 4.01 6.02
N TRP A 34 16.57 4.65 6.68
CA TRP A 34 15.54 3.92 7.42
C TRP A 34 14.40 3.41 6.52
N GLN A 35 14.20 3.98 5.33
CA GLN A 35 13.13 3.60 4.42
C GLN A 35 13.46 2.32 3.65
N LEU A 36 14.68 2.21 3.12
CA LEU A 36 15.12 1.06 2.33
C LEU A 36 14.89 -0.31 3.01
N PRO A 37 15.32 -0.54 4.27
CA PRO A 37 15.09 -1.83 4.92
C PRO A 37 13.60 -2.12 5.13
N LEU A 38 12.77 -1.10 5.34
CA LEU A 38 11.32 -1.28 5.48
C LEU A 38 10.64 -1.58 4.13
N VAL A 39 11.06 -0.91 3.05
CA VAL A 39 10.59 -1.23 1.69
C VAL A 39 10.95 -2.66 1.32
N ALA A 40 12.17 -3.10 1.62
CA ALA A 40 12.61 -4.46 1.37
C ALA A 40 11.75 -5.49 2.13
N LYS A 41 11.46 -5.24 3.41
CA LYS A 41 10.54 -6.08 4.20
C LYS A 41 9.13 -6.13 3.62
N ILE A 42 8.59 -4.99 3.20
CA ILE A 42 7.26 -4.93 2.56
C ILE A 42 7.24 -5.76 1.27
N LEU A 43 8.29 -5.66 0.45
CA LEU A 43 8.41 -6.40 -0.81
C LEU A 43 8.60 -7.92 -0.60
N ASP A 44 9.28 -8.33 0.47
CA ASP A 44 9.38 -9.73 0.90
C ASP A 44 8.08 -10.25 1.51
N GLY A 45 7.13 -9.35 1.81
CA GLY A 45 5.94 -9.68 2.54
C GLY A 45 6.25 -10.01 4.00
N GLU A 46 6.81 -9.06 4.73
CA GLU A 46 6.91 -9.12 6.19
C GLU A 46 6.05 -8.04 6.84
N ASP A 47 5.49 -8.33 8.02
CA ASP A 47 4.79 -7.34 8.84
C ASP A 47 5.78 -6.27 9.32
N VAL A 48 5.40 -5.00 9.20
CA VAL A 48 6.24 -3.87 9.60
C VAL A 48 5.47 -3.00 10.60
N LEU A 49 6.15 -2.48 11.62
CA LEU A 49 5.65 -1.36 12.42
C LEU A 49 6.65 -0.22 12.26
N CYS A 50 6.18 0.98 11.93
CA CYS A 50 7.04 2.13 11.72
C CYS A 50 6.44 3.33 12.43
N CYS A 51 7.21 3.92 13.32
CA CYS A 51 6.84 5.12 14.03
C CYS A 51 7.77 6.22 13.53
N THR A 52 7.20 7.24 12.91
CA THR A 52 7.95 8.32 12.23
C THR A 52 7.24 9.63 12.47
N ALA A 53 7.97 10.74 12.56
CA ALA A 53 7.34 12.05 12.69
C ALA A 53 6.56 12.43 11.42
N THR A 54 5.61 13.35 11.56
CA THR A 54 4.91 13.92 10.40
C THR A 54 5.93 14.58 9.48
N GLY A 55 5.87 14.27 8.17
CA GLY A 55 6.80 14.83 7.19
C GLY A 55 8.13 14.08 7.06
N ASP A 56 8.37 13.00 7.81
CA ASP A 56 9.57 12.17 7.65
C ASP A 56 9.62 11.39 6.33
N GLY A 57 8.56 11.45 5.52
CA GLY A 57 8.52 10.79 4.21
C GLY A 57 8.00 9.37 4.27
N LYS A 58 7.09 9.04 5.20
CA LYS A 58 6.39 7.75 5.28
C LYS A 58 5.78 7.30 3.94
N SER A 59 5.38 8.25 3.11
CA SER A 59 4.75 8.00 1.80
C SER A 59 5.65 7.23 0.83
N ALA A 60 6.97 7.26 1.05
CA ALA A 60 7.91 6.42 0.31
C ALA A 60 7.62 4.92 0.46
N LEU A 61 7.11 4.51 1.62
CA LEU A 61 6.81 3.11 1.89
C LEU A 61 5.49 2.65 1.22
N PHE A 62 4.64 3.57 0.76
CA PHE A 62 3.52 3.25 -0.14
C PHE A 62 3.98 3.22 -1.60
N ALA A 63 4.76 4.22 -2.02
CA ALA A 63 5.12 4.41 -3.42
C ALA A 63 6.21 3.44 -3.89
N ALA A 64 7.28 3.28 -3.11
CA ALA A 64 8.48 2.57 -3.53
C ALA A 64 8.20 1.10 -3.90
N PRO A 65 7.47 0.29 -3.09
CA PRO A 65 7.15 -1.08 -3.47
C PRO A 65 6.41 -1.18 -4.81
N ILE A 66 5.47 -0.26 -5.06
CA ILE A 66 4.71 -0.19 -6.31
C ILE A 66 5.62 0.17 -7.49
N ILE A 67 6.46 1.20 -7.34
CA ILE A 67 7.36 1.68 -8.40
C ILE A 67 8.36 0.60 -8.78
N VAL A 68 8.96 -0.05 -7.78
CA VAL A 68 9.94 -1.13 -7.95
C VAL A 68 9.34 -2.28 -8.76
N LEU A 69 8.19 -2.80 -8.32
CA LEU A 69 7.56 -3.95 -8.98
C LEU A 69 7.02 -3.60 -10.38
N ARG A 70 6.52 -2.38 -10.60
CA ARG A 70 6.06 -1.94 -11.94
C ARG A 70 7.21 -1.80 -12.92
N GLU A 71 8.37 -1.31 -12.48
CA GLU A 71 9.56 -1.23 -13.32
C GLU A 71 10.06 -2.64 -13.67
N MET A 72 10.19 -3.51 -12.68
CA MET A 72 10.58 -4.90 -12.91
C MET A 72 9.61 -5.64 -13.82
N SER A 73 8.30 -5.47 -13.66
CA SER A 73 7.32 -6.14 -14.51
C SER A 73 7.43 -5.71 -15.98
N LYS A 74 7.90 -4.50 -16.27
CA LYS A 74 8.09 -3.99 -17.63
C LYS A 74 9.45 -4.39 -18.21
N ASN A 75 10.48 -4.41 -17.37
CA ASN A 75 11.88 -4.56 -17.75
C ASN A 75 12.52 -5.76 -17.03
N ALA A 76 11.81 -6.90 -16.96
CA ALA A 76 12.21 -8.04 -16.12
C ALA A 76 13.61 -8.61 -16.43
N HIS A 77 14.07 -8.46 -17.67
CA HIS A 77 15.39 -8.92 -18.13
C HIS A 77 16.55 -8.03 -17.63
N GLU A 78 16.28 -6.83 -17.11
CA GLU A 78 17.30 -5.91 -16.58
C GLU A 78 17.67 -6.20 -15.12
N TYR A 79 16.91 -7.06 -14.42
CA TYR A 79 17.00 -7.22 -12.97
C TYR A 79 17.21 -8.67 -12.54
N GLU A 80 17.71 -8.83 -11.32
CA GLU A 80 17.89 -10.14 -10.69
C GLU A 80 16.54 -10.86 -10.50
N ASN A 81 16.58 -12.18 -10.36
CA ASN A 81 15.39 -13.02 -10.17
C ASN A 81 14.80 -12.86 -8.75
N LEU A 82 14.12 -11.75 -8.53
CA LEU A 82 13.44 -11.36 -7.30
C LEU A 82 11.91 -11.58 -7.41
N PRO A 83 11.19 -11.73 -6.28
CA PRO A 83 9.75 -11.88 -6.28
C PRO A 83 9.07 -10.70 -6.98
N CYS A 84 8.31 -10.97 -8.05
CA CYS A 84 7.65 -9.93 -8.85
C CYS A 84 6.12 -10.05 -8.81
N ARG A 85 5.43 -8.95 -9.18
CA ARG A 85 3.98 -8.87 -9.40
C ARG A 85 3.73 -8.04 -10.65
N VAL A 86 2.83 -8.51 -11.52
CA VAL A 86 2.60 -7.87 -12.82
C VAL A 86 1.85 -6.54 -12.67
N LEU A 87 0.88 -6.50 -11.76
CA LEU A 87 0.02 -5.34 -11.54
C LEU A 87 -0.03 -5.00 -10.05
N PRO A 88 1.11 -4.64 -9.41
CA PRO A 88 1.18 -4.51 -7.96
C PRO A 88 0.16 -3.49 -7.44
N VAL A 89 -0.59 -3.89 -6.40
CA VAL A 89 -1.59 -3.05 -5.73
C VAL A 89 -1.32 -2.95 -4.22
N GLY A 90 -1.41 -1.74 -3.69
CA GLY A 90 -1.40 -1.46 -2.26
C GLY A 90 -2.78 -1.02 -1.76
N LEU A 91 -3.17 -1.47 -0.57
CA LEU A 91 -4.36 -0.97 0.12
C LEU A 91 -3.93 -0.12 1.32
N VAL A 92 -4.51 1.08 1.49
CA VAL A 92 -4.22 1.96 2.63
C VAL A 92 -5.52 2.34 3.30
N VAL A 93 -5.72 1.92 4.54
CA VAL A 93 -6.87 2.34 5.34
C VAL A 93 -6.53 3.65 6.04
N THR A 94 -7.33 4.68 5.82
CA THR A 94 -7.09 6.02 6.37
C THR A 94 -8.21 6.45 7.31
N PRO A 95 -7.91 7.06 8.48
CA PRO A 95 -8.94 7.44 9.44
C PRO A 95 -9.82 8.61 8.99
N THR A 96 -9.30 9.46 8.09
CA THR A 96 -10.01 10.63 7.60
C THR A 96 -9.85 10.80 6.09
N LYS A 97 -10.85 11.43 5.47
CA LYS A 97 -10.84 11.75 4.04
C LYS A 97 -9.67 12.65 3.65
N GLY A 98 -9.32 13.61 4.52
CA GLY A 98 -8.20 14.52 4.30
C GLY A 98 -6.86 13.79 4.16
N LEU A 99 -6.64 12.76 4.97
CA LEU A 99 -5.43 11.93 4.85
C LEU A 99 -5.41 11.16 3.53
N SER A 100 -6.54 10.56 3.13
CA SER A 100 -6.62 9.84 1.85
C SER A 100 -6.29 10.75 0.66
N ALA A 101 -6.81 11.99 0.64
CA ALA A 101 -6.57 12.97 -0.41
C ALA A 101 -5.09 13.40 -0.47
N ASN A 102 -4.46 13.59 0.69
CA ASN A 102 -3.03 13.93 0.76
C ASN A 102 -2.17 12.80 0.19
N ILE A 103 -2.43 11.55 0.60
CA ILE A 103 -1.70 10.38 0.08
C ILE A 103 -1.87 10.27 -1.45
N VAL A 104 -3.11 10.40 -1.95
CA VAL A 104 -3.36 10.34 -3.41
C VAL A 104 -2.59 11.42 -4.16
N LYS A 105 -2.54 12.64 -3.63
CA LYS A 105 -1.80 13.76 -4.23
C LYS A 105 -0.29 13.50 -4.23
N GLU A 106 0.25 13.02 -3.12
CA GLU A 106 1.69 12.70 -3.00
C GLU A 106 2.10 11.57 -3.95
N LEU A 107 1.30 10.50 -4.01
CA LEU A 107 1.52 9.38 -4.93
C LEU A 107 1.45 9.80 -6.40
N ALA A 108 0.51 10.69 -6.75
CA ALA A 108 0.44 11.24 -8.10
C ALA A 108 1.72 12.01 -8.47
N GLY A 109 2.30 12.77 -7.54
CA GLY A 109 3.60 13.45 -7.71
C GLY A 109 4.79 12.49 -7.88
N LEU A 110 4.62 11.21 -7.53
CA LEU A 110 5.59 10.13 -7.71
C LEU A 110 5.27 9.25 -8.94
N GLY A 111 4.25 9.62 -9.73
CA GLY A 111 3.82 8.85 -10.90
C GLY A 111 3.04 7.56 -10.56
N VAL A 112 2.56 7.43 -9.32
CA VAL A 112 1.75 6.30 -8.86
C VAL A 112 0.27 6.67 -8.91
N SER A 113 -0.53 5.93 -9.68
CA SER A 113 -1.98 6.14 -9.72
C SER A 113 -2.64 5.62 -8.45
N ALA A 114 -3.42 6.49 -7.80
CA ALA A 114 -4.10 6.17 -6.55
C ALA A 114 -5.57 6.63 -6.56
N LEU A 115 -6.40 5.96 -5.75
CA LEU A 115 -7.83 6.26 -5.58
C LEU A 115 -8.14 6.52 -4.11
N ALA A 116 -8.91 7.56 -3.81
CA ALA A 116 -9.59 7.70 -2.52
C ALA A 116 -10.99 7.06 -2.61
N TYR A 117 -11.17 5.91 -1.99
CA TYR A 117 -12.43 5.18 -1.89
C TYR A 117 -13.21 5.66 -0.67
N CYS A 118 -13.92 6.77 -0.86
CA CYS A 118 -14.83 7.35 0.12
C CYS A 118 -16.26 7.42 -0.43
N LYS A 119 -17.21 7.79 0.43
CA LYS A 119 -18.63 7.90 0.09
C LYS A 119 -18.87 8.76 -1.16
N GLU A 120 -18.18 9.90 -1.27
CA GLU A 120 -18.33 10.83 -2.39
C GLU A 120 -17.90 10.18 -3.70
N THR A 121 -16.68 9.62 -3.75
CA THR A 121 -16.14 8.99 -4.96
C THR A 121 -16.96 7.78 -5.39
N VAL A 122 -17.46 6.97 -4.44
CA VAL A 122 -18.39 5.87 -4.74
C VAL A 122 -19.70 6.40 -5.32
N THR A 123 -20.26 7.46 -4.74
CA THR A 123 -21.52 8.07 -5.21
C THR A 123 -21.36 8.65 -6.61
N GLU A 124 -20.26 9.36 -6.88
CA GLU A 124 -19.97 9.95 -8.19
C GLU A 124 -19.76 8.88 -9.26
N ALA A 125 -18.98 7.84 -8.96
CA ALA A 125 -18.80 6.73 -9.89
C ALA A 125 -20.13 6.05 -10.21
N ARG A 126 -20.99 5.82 -9.21
CA ARG A 126 -22.32 5.25 -9.43
C ARG A 126 -23.20 6.12 -10.32
N LYS A 127 -23.21 7.44 -10.10
CA LYS A 127 -23.93 8.40 -10.96
C LYS A 127 -23.41 8.40 -12.39
N ALA A 128 -22.12 8.19 -12.58
CA ALA A 128 -21.48 8.05 -13.89
C ALA A 128 -21.63 6.64 -14.51
N GLY A 129 -22.37 5.73 -13.88
CA GLY A 129 -22.55 4.34 -14.37
C GLY A 129 -21.32 3.45 -14.23
N ARG A 130 -20.28 3.91 -13.51
CA ARG A 130 -19.04 3.16 -13.26
C ARG A 130 -19.21 2.18 -12.11
N LYS A 131 -18.50 1.06 -12.19
CA LYS A 131 -18.46 0.01 -11.16
C LYS A 131 -17.07 -0.04 -10.56
N LEU A 132 -16.81 0.76 -9.52
CA LEU A 132 -15.48 0.85 -8.91
C LEU A 132 -14.95 -0.51 -8.45
N ALA A 133 -15.79 -1.38 -7.89
CA ALA A 133 -15.38 -2.73 -7.52
C ALA A 133 -14.76 -3.52 -8.69
N HIS A 134 -15.34 -3.40 -9.88
CA HIS A 134 -14.81 -4.02 -11.10
C HIS A 134 -13.47 -3.41 -11.51
N GLU A 135 -13.37 -2.09 -11.48
CA GLU A 135 -12.15 -1.38 -11.90
C GLU A 135 -10.98 -1.63 -10.93
N ILE A 136 -11.26 -1.73 -9.62
CA ILE A 136 -10.26 -2.00 -8.59
C ILE A 136 -9.75 -3.44 -8.68
N LYS A 137 -10.66 -4.42 -8.79
CA LYS A 137 -10.26 -5.85 -8.78
C LYS A 137 -9.44 -6.27 -10.00
N GLU A 138 -9.52 -5.52 -11.10
CA GLU A 138 -8.68 -5.75 -12.28
C GLU A 138 -7.24 -5.23 -12.14
N CYS A 139 -6.93 -4.39 -11.14
CA CYS A 139 -5.59 -3.85 -10.88
C CYS A 139 -4.97 -3.02 -12.04
N LYS A 140 -5.77 -2.59 -13.01
CA LYS A 140 -5.29 -1.88 -14.22
C LYS A 140 -5.23 -0.35 -14.05
N THR A 141 -6.16 0.21 -13.29
CA THR A 141 -6.35 1.67 -13.21
C THR A 141 -5.55 2.30 -12.07
N TRP A 142 -5.59 1.70 -10.89
CA TRP A 142 -4.95 2.23 -9.68
C TRP A 142 -4.00 1.20 -9.08
N SER A 143 -2.81 1.66 -8.73
CA SER A 143 -1.82 0.87 -8.00
C SER A 143 -1.95 1.04 -6.48
N VAL A 144 -2.62 2.09 -6.00
CA VAL A 144 -2.92 2.25 -4.57
C VAL A 144 -4.39 2.63 -4.39
N VAL A 145 -5.07 1.99 -3.45
CA VAL A 145 -6.42 2.38 -3.04
C VAL A 145 -6.39 2.79 -1.58
N CYS A 146 -6.69 4.06 -1.32
CA CYS A 146 -6.94 4.57 0.02
C CYS A 146 -8.42 4.34 0.36
N ILE A 147 -8.75 3.72 1.48
CA ILE A 147 -10.12 3.37 1.85
C ILE A 147 -10.50 3.93 3.22
N ASP A 148 -11.70 4.52 3.29
CA ASP A 148 -12.34 4.82 4.57
C ASP A 148 -12.78 3.50 5.26
N PRO A 149 -12.44 3.26 6.55
CA PRO A 149 -12.70 2.00 7.25
C PRO A 149 -14.15 1.50 7.19
N GLU A 150 -15.13 2.40 7.14
CA GLU A 150 -16.55 2.07 7.03
C GLU A 150 -16.92 1.26 5.79
N HIS A 151 -16.14 1.34 4.72
CA HIS A 151 -16.39 0.62 3.47
C HIS A 151 -15.85 -0.81 3.48
N LEU A 152 -14.99 -1.19 4.45
CA LEU A 152 -14.39 -2.54 4.49
C LEU A 152 -15.42 -3.67 4.66
N LYS A 153 -16.61 -3.35 5.15
CA LYS A 153 -17.74 -4.28 5.29
C LYS A 153 -18.65 -4.34 4.06
N ASP A 154 -18.46 -3.46 3.09
CA ASP A 154 -19.33 -3.38 1.93
C ASP A 154 -19.15 -4.62 1.04
N PRO A 155 -20.22 -5.12 0.40
CA PRO A 155 -20.14 -6.29 -0.49
C PRO A 155 -19.11 -6.14 -1.61
N ASP A 156 -18.89 -4.91 -2.08
CA ASP A 156 -17.88 -4.57 -3.09
C ASP A 156 -16.48 -5.04 -2.68
N TRP A 157 -16.11 -4.87 -1.41
CA TRP A 157 -14.78 -5.28 -0.92
C TRP A 157 -14.64 -6.79 -0.73
N ARG A 158 -15.76 -7.49 -0.52
CA ARG A 158 -15.78 -8.94 -0.64
C ARG A 158 -15.55 -9.36 -2.09
N GLU A 159 -16.23 -8.75 -3.06
CA GLU A 159 -16.03 -9.05 -4.48
C GLU A 159 -14.59 -8.78 -4.93
N ILE A 160 -14.02 -7.64 -4.53
CA ILE A 160 -12.63 -7.26 -4.86
C ILE A 160 -11.65 -8.28 -4.29
N THR A 161 -11.75 -8.59 -2.98
CA THR A 161 -10.77 -9.45 -2.30
C THR A 161 -10.94 -10.93 -2.62
N ASP A 162 -12.11 -11.38 -3.08
CA ASP A 162 -12.33 -12.76 -3.54
C ASP A 162 -11.88 -12.94 -5.01
N TYR A 163 -11.58 -11.86 -5.75
CA TYR A 163 -11.20 -11.94 -7.16
C TYR A 163 -9.73 -12.37 -7.37
N PRO A 164 -9.44 -13.42 -8.18
CA PRO A 164 -8.10 -13.98 -8.31
C PRO A 164 -7.01 -12.98 -8.74
N VAL A 165 -7.32 -12.10 -9.70
CA VAL A 165 -6.36 -11.10 -10.21
C VAL A 165 -5.93 -10.15 -9.09
N PHE A 166 -6.88 -9.69 -8.27
CA PHE A 166 -6.57 -8.82 -7.15
C PHE A 166 -5.72 -9.56 -6.11
N ARG A 167 -6.12 -10.79 -5.75
CA ARG A 167 -5.40 -11.61 -4.77
C ARG A 167 -3.96 -11.91 -5.16
N SER A 168 -3.69 -12.16 -6.45
CA SER A 168 -2.33 -12.44 -6.92
C SER A 168 -1.46 -11.21 -7.02
N ASN A 169 -2.02 -10.00 -6.92
CA ASN A 169 -1.32 -8.75 -7.21
C ASN A 169 -1.28 -7.75 -6.04
N ILE A 170 -2.12 -7.91 -5.02
CA ILE A 170 -2.00 -7.11 -3.81
C ILE A 170 -0.68 -7.46 -3.08
N ILE A 171 0.07 -6.42 -2.71
CA ILE A 171 1.41 -6.57 -2.12
C ILE A 171 1.48 -6.11 -0.66
N TYR A 172 0.62 -5.17 -0.25
CA TYR A 172 0.57 -4.70 1.12
C TYR A 172 -0.80 -4.11 1.47
N GLY A 173 -0.99 -3.93 2.78
CA GLY A 173 -2.19 -3.41 3.41
C GLY A 173 -1.77 -2.61 4.62
N CYS A 174 -1.92 -1.30 4.54
CA CYS A 174 -1.48 -0.38 5.55
C CYS A 174 -2.68 0.21 6.30
N VAL A 175 -2.46 0.58 7.56
CA VAL A 175 -3.35 1.46 8.31
C VAL A 175 -2.55 2.72 8.64
N ASP A 176 -2.92 3.85 8.04
CA ASP A 176 -2.27 5.12 8.35
C ASP A 176 -2.81 5.70 9.66
N GLU A 177 -1.94 6.34 10.43
CA GLU A 177 -2.23 6.91 11.76
C GLU A 177 -2.91 5.93 12.72
N ALA A 178 -2.41 4.69 12.84
CA ALA A 178 -3.09 3.68 13.63
C ALA A 178 -3.06 3.94 15.14
N HIS A 179 -2.25 4.90 15.64
CA HIS A 179 -2.33 5.37 17.02
C HIS A 179 -3.70 5.99 17.35
N LEU A 180 -4.37 6.58 16.35
CA LEU A 180 -5.73 7.12 16.48
C LEU A 180 -6.77 6.05 16.83
N ILE A 181 -6.43 4.76 16.67
CA ILE A 181 -7.25 3.63 17.15
C ILE A 181 -7.32 3.62 18.68
N LYS A 182 -6.23 3.94 19.38
CA LYS A 182 -6.18 4.00 20.86
C LYS A 182 -6.77 5.32 21.37
N GLU A 183 -6.40 6.44 20.75
CA GLU A 183 -6.75 7.79 21.21
C GLU A 183 -8.22 8.13 21.06
N TRP A 184 -8.89 7.65 20.01
CA TRP A 184 -10.29 7.99 19.75
C TRP A 184 -11.31 7.15 20.56
N GLY A 185 -10.81 6.29 21.45
CA GLY A 185 -11.63 5.61 22.47
C GLY A 185 -12.61 4.56 21.94
N ARG A 186 -13.36 3.92 22.85
CA ARG A 186 -14.31 2.82 22.56
C ARG A 186 -15.45 3.22 21.60
N THR A 187 -15.73 4.51 21.46
CA THR A 187 -16.87 5.08 20.73
C THR A 187 -16.57 5.41 19.27
N PHE A 188 -15.31 5.60 18.87
CA PHE A 188 -14.94 6.04 17.52
C PHE A 188 -14.79 4.88 16.51
N ARG A 189 -15.86 4.11 16.34
CA ARG A 189 -16.14 3.20 15.20
C ARG A 189 -15.73 1.73 15.38
N PHE A 190 -16.76 0.89 15.48
CA PHE A 190 -16.72 -0.55 15.19
C PHE A 190 -15.92 -0.90 13.94
N SER A 191 -15.91 -0.04 12.92
CA SER A 191 -15.21 -0.26 11.64
C SER A 191 -13.69 -0.46 11.80
N PHE A 192 -13.04 0.14 12.81
CA PHE A 192 -11.61 -0.10 13.04
C PHE A 192 -11.31 -1.49 13.59
N ARG A 193 -12.22 -2.05 14.39
CA ARG A 193 -12.12 -3.46 14.83
C ARG A 193 -12.22 -4.41 13.64
N LEU A 194 -12.89 -4.00 12.57
CA LEU A 194 -13.01 -4.77 11.34
C LEU A 194 -11.74 -4.75 10.50
N ILE A 195 -10.82 -3.79 10.69
CA ILE A 195 -9.60 -3.70 9.87
C ILE A 195 -8.72 -4.94 10.06
N GLY A 196 -8.42 -5.28 11.32
CA GLY A 196 -7.63 -6.47 11.64
C GLY A 196 -8.30 -7.76 11.15
N ALA A 197 -9.62 -7.87 11.35
CA ALA A 197 -10.41 -9.00 10.85
C ALA A 197 -10.46 -9.06 9.32
N PHE A 198 -10.50 -7.92 8.64
CA PHE A 198 -10.50 -7.81 7.19
C PHE A 198 -9.18 -8.29 6.62
N PHE A 199 -8.05 -7.73 7.07
CA PHE A 199 -6.73 -8.13 6.58
C PHE A 199 -6.42 -9.59 6.91
N ARG A 200 -6.61 -10.02 8.16
CA ARG A 200 -6.33 -11.42 8.55
C ARG A 200 -7.33 -12.43 8.00
N GLY A 201 -8.59 -12.04 7.78
CA GLY A 201 -9.62 -12.95 7.26
C GLY A 201 -9.60 -13.07 5.74
N ARG A 202 -9.32 -11.98 5.03
CA ARG A 202 -9.39 -11.93 3.56
C ARG A 202 -8.03 -12.01 2.89
N LEU A 203 -7.01 -11.43 3.49
CA LEU A 203 -5.71 -11.19 2.87
C LEU A 203 -4.55 -11.87 3.64
N ALA A 204 -4.87 -12.79 4.56
CA ALA A 204 -3.86 -13.55 5.30
C ALA A 204 -2.87 -14.26 4.36
N GLY A 205 -1.58 -14.11 4.68
CA GLY A 205 -0.47 -14.67 3.91
C GLY A 205 -0.17 -13.95 2.59
N ILE A 206 -0.93 -12.90 2.25
CA ILE A 206 -0.77 -12.12 1.01
C ILE A 206 -0.36 -10.68 1.34
N VAL A 207 -0.89 -10.15 2.44
CA VAL A 207 -0.77 -8.75 2.83
C VAL A 207 -0.29 -8.63 4.25
N TRP A 208 0.77 -7.84 4.40
CA TRP A 208 1.43 -7.63 5.67
C TRP A 208 1.07 -6.25 6.20
N TRP A 209 0.69 -6.24 7.47
CA TRP A 209 0.13 -5.10 8.16
C TRP A 209 1.26 -4.17 8.55
N TRP A 210 1.08 -2.89 8.24
CA TRP A 210 1.91 -1.85 8.80
C TRP A 210 1.11 -0.63 9.20
N SER A 211 1.39 -0.15 10.41
CA SER A 211 0.90 1.10 10.98
C SER A 211 1.97 2.18 10.94
N VAL A 212 1.62 3.36 10.45
CA VAL A 212 2.43 4.57 10.66
C VAL A 212 1.86 5.39 11.80
N CYS A 213 2.68 5.72 12.79
CA CYS A 213 2.30 6.58 13.89
C CYS A 213 3.24 7.78 13.99
N THR A 214 2.64 8.97 14.09
CA THR A 214 3.33 10.25 14.30
C THR A 214 3.48 10.63 15.78
N HIS A 215 2.84 9.86 16.67
CA HIS A 215 3.06 9.86 18.11
C HIS A 215 2.86 8.45 18.67
N VAL A 216 3.77 8.00 19.52
CA VAL A 216 3.55 6.85 20.41
C VAL A 216 4.05 7.30 21.77
N ASP A 217 3.14 7.64 22.68
CA ASP A 217 3.52 7.81 24.08
C ASP A 217 4.06 6.47 24.59
N PRO A 218 5.28 6.44 25.16
CA PRO A 218 5.82 5.25 25.78
C PRO A 218 5.09 5.02 27.11
N GLU A 219 3.93 4.36 27.04
CA GLU A 219 3.29 3.71 28.19
C GLU A 219 3.63 2.23 28.25
#